data_AF-A0A914ECJ3-F1
#
_entry.id   AF-A0A914ECJ3-F1
#
_cell.length_a   1.000
_cell.length_b   1.000
_cell.length_c   1.000
_cell.angle_alpha   90.00
_cell.angle_beta   90.00
_cell.angle_gamma   90.00
#
_symmetry.space_group_name_H-M   'P 1'
#
loop_
_entity.id
_entity.type
_entity.pdbx_description
1 polymer ?
#
loop_
_entity_poly.entity_id
_entity_poly.type
_entity_poly.pdbx_seq_one_letter_code
_entity_poly.pdbx_strand_id
1 'polypeptide(L)'
;MKLPDRIEKRSHKECKGWFFWKTCTDHVDVKIFHDVAHIESYICQANDGGRGIGLAEMGYLFGGFYGKNMTNNFTGAMTCPDQFNKHNLFDIVVCLGRDYWDRRFSELGGFFSCQTKKEDASCPTGFDQHLVTTVEGCDVYVCLETNVSMRLKLPLIKRPPFERDPFAVINGTENMEAGFVNETSQLNKSE
;
A
#
# COMPACT_ATOMS: atom_id res chain seq x y z
N MET A 1 -7.97 1.89 -3.01
CA MET A 1 -7.52 0.97 -1.94
C MET A 1 -8.71 0.34 -1.24
N LYS A 2 -8.90 -0.98 -1.41
CA LYS A 2 -9.88 -1.76 -0.64
C LYS A 2 -9.36 -2.02 0.77
N LEU A 3 -10.14 -1.66 1.79
CA LEU A 3 -9.84 -1.97 3.18
C LEU A 3 -10.25 -3.41 3.49
N PRO A 4 -9.66 -4.06 4.53
CA PRO A 4 -10.11 -5.37 4.96
C PRO A 4 -11.59 -5.33 5.34
N ASP A 5 -12.33 -6.36 4.93
CA ASP A 5 -13.76 -6.46 5.22
C ASP A 5 -13.99 -6.51 6.74
N ARG A 6 -14.89 -5.67 7.24
CA ARG A 6 -15.29 -5.70 8.66
C ARG A 6 -16.44 -6.68 8.81
N ILE A 7 -16.26 -7.67 9.69
CA ILE A 7 -17.25 -8.70 9.98
C ILE A 7 -17.86 -8.41 11.34
N GLU A 8 -19.16 -8.14 11.38
CA GLU A 8 -19.92 -8.04 12.62
C GLU A 8 -20.81 -9.28 12.76
N LYS A 9 -20.64 -9.99 13.88
CA LYS A 9 -21.46 -11.14 14.25
C LYS A 9 -22.39 -10.74 15.39
N ARG A 10 -23.69 -10.93 15.21
CA ARG A 10 -24.70 -10.74 16.26
C ARG A 10 -25.38 -12.08 16.53
N SER A 11 -25.39 -12.53 17.78
CA SER A 11 -26.19 -13.66 18.19
C SER A 11 -27.47 -13.17 18.84
N HIS A 12 -28.61 -13.75 18.46
CA HIS A 12 -29.89 -13.54 19.13
C HIS A 12 -30.68 -14.83 19.18
N LYS A 13 -31.65 -14.90 20.10
CA LYS A 13 -32.48 -16.09 20.29
C LYS A 13 -33.92 -15.73 19.96
N GLU A 14 -34.51 -16.45 19.02
CA GLU A 14 -35.92 -16.30 18.66
C GLU A 14 -36.72 -17.44 19.26
N CYS A 15 -37.74 -17.10 20.05
CA CYS A 15 -38.64 -18.10 20.61
C CYS A 15 -40.06 -17.95 20.04
N LYS A 16 -40.67 -19.06 19.62
CA LYS A 16 -42.03 -19.13 19.10
C LYS A 16 -42.87 -20.12 19.93
N GLY A 17 -44.18 -19.88 20.01
CA GLY A 17 -45.12 -20.76 20.72
C GLY A 17 -45.59 -20.23 22.08
N TRP A 18 -46.64 -20.85 22.62
CA TRP A 18 -47.32 -20.40 23.83
C TRP A 18 -47.08 -21.36 25.01
N PHE A 19 -46.55 -20.80 26.10
CA PHE A 19 -46.33 -21.39 27.43
C PHE A 19 -45.65 -22.77 27.47
N PHE A 20 -46.34 -23.85 27.09
CA PHE A 20 -45.85 -25.23 27.16
C PHE A 20 -45.25 -25.74 25.83
N TRP A 21 -45.53 -25.08 24.70
CA TRP A 21 -44.96 -25.43 23.39
C TRP A 21 -44.02 -24.34 22.87
N LYS A 22 -43.27 -23.71 23.78
CA LYS A 22 -42.30 -22.68 23.42
C LYS A 22 -41.05 -23.36 22.86
N THR A 23 -40.80 -23.18 21.57
CA THR A 23 -39.53 -23.55 20.94
C THR A 23 -38.66 -22.31 20.83
N CYS A 24 -37.35 -22.46 21.05
CA CYS A 24 -36.40 -21.37 20.87
C CYS A 24 -35.28 -21.82 19.95
N THR A 25 -34.92 -20.93 19.02
CA THR A 25 -33.86 -21.13 18.05
C THR A 25 -32.82 -20.05 18.26
N ASP A 26 -31.56 -20.45 18.36
CA ASP A 26 -30.44 -19.51 18.37
C ASP A 26 -30.10 -19.14 16.92
N HIS A 27 -29.97 -17.84 16.66
CA HIS A 27 -29.62 -17.26 15.38
C HIS A 27 -28.30 -16.52 15.50
N VAL A 28 -27.52 -16.54 14.42
CA VAL A 28 -26.28 -15.78 14.29
C VAL A 28 -26.34 -15.00 12.99
N ASP A 29 -26.52 -13.69 13.09
CA ASP A 29 -26.47 -12.79 11.96
C ASP A 29 -25.02 -12.40 11.70
N VAL A 30 -24.56 -12.56 10.45
CA VAL A 30 -23.25 -12.08 10.00
C VAL A 30 -23.47 -10.93 9.03
N LYS A 31 -22.90 -9.76 9.33
CA LYS A 31 -22.86 -8.61 8.42
C LYS A 31 -21.43 -8.35 7.98
N ILE A 32 -21.24 -8.29 6.67
CA ILE A 32 -19.96 -7.97 6.03
C ILE A 32 -20.05 -6.54 5.52
N PHE A 33 -19.13 -5.69 5.95
CA PHE A 33 -19.00 -4.31 5.48
C PHE A 33 -17.76 -4.19 4.60
N HIS A 34 -17.97 -3.69 3.38
CA HIS A 34 -16.90 -3.37 2.44
C HIS A 34 -16.55 -1.89 2.55
N ASP A 35 -15.45 -1.59 3.22
CA ASP A 35 -14.98 -0.22 3.40
C ASP A 35 -13.97 0.15 2.27
N VAL A 36 -14.09 1.36 1.72
CA VAL A 36 -13.24 1.86 0.62
C VAL A 36 -12.64 3.19 1.01
N ALA A 37 -11.34 3.35 0.77
CA ALA A 37 -10.63 4.62 0.95
C ALA A 37 -10.04 5.10 -0.38
N HIS A 38 -10.26 6.39 -0.67
CA HIS A 38 -9.66 7.10 -1.80
C HIS A 38 -8.45 7.88 -1.30
N ILE A 39 -7.28 7.60 -1.88
CA ILE A 39 -6.02 8.25 -1.53
C ILE A 39 -5.42 8.78 -2.82
N GLU A 40 -5.11 10.06 -2.83
CA GLU A 40 -4.42 10.73 -3.93
C GLU A 40 -3.03 11.15 -3.45
N SER A 41 -2.02 10.91 -4.27
CA SER A 41 -0.64 11.27 -3.98
C SER A 41 -0.12 12.20 -5.06
N TYR A 42 0.62 13.22 -4.65
CA TYR A 42 1.19 14.22 -5.56
C TYR A 42 2.69 14.38 -5.31
N ILE A 43 3.42 14.70 -6.37
CA ILE A 43 4.84 15.02 -6.34
C ILE A 43 5.01 16.45 -6.86
N CYS A 44 5.81 17.25 -6.16
CA CYS A 44 6.16 18.59 -6.62
C CYS A 44 7.36 18.51 -7.55
N GLN A 45 7.23 19.09 -8.75
CA GLN A 45 8.32 19.23 -9.72
C GLN A 45 8.59 20.71 -9.99
N ALA A 46 9.86 21.07 -10.15
CA ALA A 46 10.23 22.42 -10.52
C ALA A 46 9.86 22.70 -11.99
N ASN A 47 9.15 23.80 -12.24
CA ASN A 47 8.58 24.14 -13.55
C ASN A 47 9.62 24.25 -14.69
N ASP A 48 10.87 24.65 -14.38
CA ASP A 48 11.95 24.84 -15.39
C ASP A 48 13.09 23.82 -15.25
N GLY A 49 12.80 22.60 -14.76
CA GLY A 49 13.82 21.58 -14.53
C GLY A 49 14.93 22.02 -13.56
N GLY A 50 14.61 22.93 -12.63
CA GLY A 50 15.55 23.45 -11.64
C GLY A 50 16.44 24.61 -12.10
N ARG A 51 16.27 25.13 -13.34
CA ARG A 51 17.13 26.20 -13.90
C ARG A 51 16.79 27.64 -13.45
N GLY A 52 15.93 27.80 -12.45
CA GLY A 52 15.66 29.09 -11.82
C GLY A 52 16.78 29.48 -10.85
N ILE A 53 17.28 30.72 -10.96
CA ILE A 53 18.27 31.29 -10.04
C ILE A 53 17.69 31.26 -8.61
N GLY A 54 18.25 30.40 -7.74
CA GLY A 54 17.79 30.19 -6.35
C GLY A 54 17.29 28.78 -6.01
N LEU A 55 17.13 27.87 -6.98
CA LEU A 55 16.62 26.50 -6.74
C LEU A 55 17.69 25.50 -6.28
N ALA A 56 18.98 25.79 -6.47
CA ALA A 56 20.07 24.93 -5.98
C ALA A 56 20.06 24.77 -4.45
N GLU A 57 19.42 25.69 -3.71
CA GLU A 57 19.28 25.64 -2.25
C GLU A 57 17.91 25.11 -1.78
N MET A 58 16.97 24.85 -2.70
CA MET A 58 15.59 24.41 -2.37
C MET A 58 15.33 22.93 -2.69
N GLY A 59 16.39 22.19 -3.05
CA GLY A 59 16.33 20.75 -3.33
C GLY A 59 16.21 19.89 -2.07
N TYR A 60 15.77 18.65 -2.26
CA TYR A 60 15.84 17.61 -1.24
C TYR A 60 16.87 16.58 -1.65
N LEU A 61 17.75 16.18 -0.73
CA LEU A 61 18.55 14.98 -0.88
C LEU A 61 17.68 13.74 -0.66
N PHE A 62 17.92 12.75 -1.49
CA PHE A 62 17.27 11.45 -1.41
C PHE A 62 18.08 10.49 -0.54
N GLY A 63 17.46 10.05 0.55
CA GLY A 63 18.02 9.16 1.57
C GLY A 63 17.60 7.69 1.41
N GLY A 64 17.09 7.31 0.24
CA GLY A 64 16.54 5.98 0.00
C GLY A 64 15.03 5.88 0.24
N PHE A 65 14.49 4.69 0.00
CA PHE A 65 13.13 4.31 0.35
C PHE A 65 13.13 2.93 1.01
N TYR A 66 12.10 2.63 1.78
CA TYR A 66 11.85 1.28 2.29
C TYR A 66 10.35 0.98 2.28
N GLY A 67 9.97 -0.29 2.36
CA GLY A 67 8.58 -0.72 2.34
C GLY A 67 8.44 -2.13 2.89
N LYS A 68 7.25 -2.71 2.79
CA LYS A 68 6.95 -4.02 3.39
C LYS A 68 7.92 -5.14 2.98
N ASN A 69 8.39 -5.10 1.73
CA ASN A 69 9.25 -6.12 1.14
C ASN A 69 10.58 -5.54 0.61
N MET A 70 11.02 -4.39 1.14
CA MET A 70 12.31 -3.80 0.76
C MET A 70 12.90 -2.99 1.91
N THR A 71 14.19 -3.13 2.11
CA THR A 71 14.95 -2.31 3.07
C THR A 71 15.53 -1.10 2.36
N ASN A 72 15.81 -0.05 3.12
CA ASN A 72 16.53 1.11 2.60
C ASN A 72 17.98 0.70 2.30
N ASN A 73 18.44 0.95 1.07
CA ASN A 73 19.79 0.56 0.64
C ASN A 73 20.91 1.37 1.31
N PHE A 74 20.62 2.53 1.92
CA PHE A 74 21.60 3.31 2.68
C PHE A 74 21.76 2.81 4.11
N THR A 75 20.69 2.29 4.74
CA THR A 75 20.71 1.84 6.15
C THR A 75 20.75 0.31 6.29
N GLY A 76 20.37 -0.43 5.25
CA GLY A 76 20.17 -1.88 5.31
C GLY A 76 18.95 -2.31 6.13
N ALA A 77 18.09 -1.37 6.55
CA ALA A 77 16.95 -1.61 7.44
C ALA A 77 15.70 -0.87 6.96
N MET A 78 14.55 -1.10 7.61
CA MET A 78 13.31 -0.35 7.38
C MET A 78 13.34 1.00 8.11
N THR A 79 14.40 1.78 7.89
CA THR A 79 14.66 3.05 8.54
C THR A 79 15.26 4.06 7.58
N CYS A 80 15.02 5.35 7.82
CA CYS A 80 15.75 6.42 7.14
C CYS A 80 17.12 6.62 7.78
N PRO A 81 18.12 7.12 7.02
CA PRO A 81 19.37 7.60 7.58
C PRO A 81 19.14 8.72 8.60
N ASP A 82 20.11 8.94 9.48
CA ASP A 82 20.06 10.05 10.44
C ASP A 82 19.87 11.39 9.71
N GLN A 83 19.07 12.28 10.30
CA GLN A 83 18.71 13.61 9.74
C GLN A 83 17.77 13.58 8.51
N PHE A 84 17.29 12.42 8.06
CA PHE A 84 16.29 12.33 7.00
C PHE A 84 14.87 12.17 7.56
N ASN A 85 13.93 12.90 6.96
CA ASN A 85 12.51 12.81 7.28
C ASN A 85 11.83 11.69 6.50
N LYS A 86 10.80 11.09 7.11
CA LYS A 86 9.99 10.00 6.54
C LYS A 86 8.76 10.58 5.84
N HIS A 87 8.57 10.24 4.57
CA HIS A 87 7.39 10.62 3.80
C HIS A 87 6.72 9.37 3.23
N ASN A 88 5.45 9.15 3.57
CA ASN A 88 4.71 7.99 3.07
C ASN A 88 4.27 8.22 1.63
N LEU A 89 4.49 7.24 0.77
CA LEU A 89 3.95 7.16 -0.58
C LEU A 89 3.38 5.75 -0.74
N PHE A 90 2.06 5.61 -0.56
CA PHE A 90 1.37 4.32 -0.52
C PHE A 90 1.97 3.35 0.51
N ASP A 91 2.54 2.23 0.06
CA ASP A 91 3.11 1.16 0.89
C ASP A 91 4.63 1.30 1.10
N ILE A 92 5.22 2.39 0.59
CA ILE A 92 6.62 2.73 0.78
C ILE A 92 6.79 4.03 1.57
N VAL A 93 7.95 4.17 2.19
CA VAL A 93 8.42 5.37 2.85
C VAL A 93 9.62 5.89 2.08
N VAL A 94 9.57 7.15 1.67
CA VAL A 94 10.64 7.89 1.02
C VAL A 94 11.37 8.74 2.06
N CYS A 95 12.70 8.69 2.07
CA CYS A 95 13.53 9.44 3.00
C CYS A 95 14.07 10.70 2.32
N LEU A 96 13.73 11.89 2.85
CA LEU A 96 14.13 13.18 2.27
C LEU A 96 14.84 14.05 3.31
N GLY A 97 15.97 14.65 2.92
CA GLY A 97 16.77 15.56 3.76
C GLY A 97 16.95 16.92 3.08
N ARG A 98 16.99 18.01 3.86
CA ARG A 98 17.26 19.38 3.35
C ARG A 98 18.59 19.92 3.86
N ASP A 99 18.84 19.76 5.16
CA ASP A 99 19.96 20.40 5.85
C ASP A 99 21.20 19.51 5.94
N TYR A 100 21.27 18.49 5.08
CA TYR A 100 22.31 17.49 5.11
C TYR A 100 22.94 17.43 3.72
N TRP A 101 24.25 17.66 3.60
CA TRP A 101 24.98 17.60 2.34
C TRP A 101 26.13 16.59 2.45
N ASP A 102 25.84 15.34 2.10
CA ASP A 102 26.83 14.27 2.07
C ASP A 102 26.77 13.59 0.70
N ARG A 103 27.94 13.48 0.06
CA ARG A 103 28.12 12.88 -1.27
C ARG A 103 27.71 11.41 -1.35
N ARG A 104 27.44 10.76 -0.21
CA ARG A 104 26.87 9.41 -0.17
C ARG A 104 25.42 9.38 -0.63
N PHE A 105 24.68 10.48 -0.45
CA PHE A 105 23.29 10.64 -0.85
C PHE A 105 23.19 11.42 -2.14
N SER A 106 22.00 11.39 -2.75
CA SER A 106 21.86 11.68 -4.18
C SER A 106 20.74 12.64 -4.44
N GLU A 107 20.82 13.32 -5.57
CA GLU A 107 19.70 14.10 -6.07
C GLU A 107 18.60 13.18 -6.58
N LEU A 108 17.36 13.64 -6.45
CA LEU A 108 16.18 12.94 -6.92
C LEU A 108 15.79 13.47 -8.30
N GLY A 109 15.77 12.61 -9.31
CA GLY A 109 15.33 12.97 -10.67
C GLY A 109 13.81 13.08 -10.83
N GLY A 110 13.06 12.68 -9.81
CA GLY A 110 11.60 12.70 -9.76
C GLY A 110 10.98 11.30 -9.63
N PHE A 111 9.66 11.28 -9.71
CA PHE A 111 8.84 10.08 -9.69
C PHE A 111 7.81 10.17 -10.82
N PHE A 112 7.42 9.02 -11.36
CA PHE A 112 6.33 8.92 -12.32
C PHE A 112 5.59 7.60 -12.13
N SER A 113 4.36 7.52 -12.63
CA SER A 113 3.50 6.34 -12.53
C SER A 113 2.77 6.07 -13.84
N CYS A 114 2.01 4.99 -13.89
CA CYS A 114 1.12 4.69 -15.02
C CYS A 114 0.08 5.80 -15.30
N GLN A 115 -0.20 6.67 -14.32
CA GLN A 115 -1.13 7.80 -14.45
C GLN A 115 -0.45 9.10 -14.89
N THR A 116 0.89 9.15 -14.88
CA THR A 116 1.65 10.29 -15.38
C THR A 116 1.49 10.40 -16.90
N LYS A 117 1.39 11.63 -17.42
CA LYS A 117 1.34 11.85 -18.88
C LYS A 117 2.57 11.24 -19.53
N LYS A 118 2.39 10.64 -20.71
CA LYS A 118 3.45 9.92 -21.42
C LYS A 118 4.71 10.78 -21.67
N GLU A 119 4.52 12.07 -21.91
CA GLU A 119 5.60 13.05 -22.13
C GLU A 119 6.47 13.25 -20.87
N ASP A 120 5.87 13.11 -19.68
CA ASP A 120 6.51 13.32 -18.39
C ASP A 120 6.92 11.99 -17.71
N ALA A 121 6.56 10.85 -18.30
CA ALA A 121 6.80 9.51 -17.77
C ALA A 121 8.17 8.93 -18.18
N SER A 122 9.22 9.75 -18.10
CA SER A 122 10.60 9.36 -18.40
C SER A 122 11.58 10.05 -17.45
N CYS A 123 12.68 9.38 -17.12
CA CYS A 123 13.74 10.00 -16.35
C CYS A 123 14.51 11.05 -17.17
N PRO A 124 14.97 12.14 -16.53
CA PRO A 124 15.89 13.09 -17.14
C PRO A 124 17.23 12.44 -17.52
N THR A 125 17.98 13.08 -18.43
CA THR A 125 19.33 12.65 -18.79
C THR A 125 20.23 12.55 -17.55
N GLY A 126 20.92 11.43 -17.38
CA GLY A 126 21.79 11.16 -16.21
C GLY A 126 21.09 10.48 -15.03
N PHE A 127 19.81 10.10 -15.21
CA PHE A 127 19.04 9.34 -14.23
C PHE A 127 18.52 8.04 -14.84
N ASP A 128 18.54 6.98 -14.03
CA ASP A 128 17.96 5.68 -14.34
C ASP A 128 16.62 5.51 -13.63
N GLN A 129 15.69 4.82 -14.29
CA GLN A 129 14.41 4.45 -13.69
C GLN A 129 14.52 3.21 -12.82
N HIS A 130 13.92 3.24 -11.64
CA HIS A 130 13.78 2.09 -10.76
C HIS A 130 12.34 1.92 -10.31
N LEU A 131 11.82 0.70 -10.42
CA LEU A 131 10.50 0.36 -9.88
C LEU A 131 10.57 0.36 -8.35
N VAL A 132 9.74 1.19 -7.71
CA VAL A 132 9.68 1.28 -6.24
C VAL A 132 8.48 0.55 -5.66
N THR A 133 7.34 0.60 -6.31
CA THR A 133 6.16 -0.15 -5.87
C THR A 133 5.14 -0.29 -6.99
N THR A 134 4.18 -1.19 -6.80
CA THR A 134 3.03 -1.41 -7.69
C THR A 134 1.78 -1.30 -6.83
N VAL A 135 0.89 -0.37 -7.18
CA VAL A 135 -0.35 -0.08 -6.44
C VAL A 135 -1.54 -0.35 -7.35
N GLU A 136 -2.35 -1.37 -7.03
CA GLU A 136 -3.53 -1.75 -7.83
C GLU A 136 -3.18 -1.90 -9.34
N GLY A 137 -2.10 -2.62 -9.64
CA GLY A 137 -1.59 -2.83 -11.00
C GLY A 137 -0.88 -1.63 -11.64
N CYS A 138 -0.80 -0.49 -10.95
CA CYS A 138 -0.10 0.69 -11.41
C CYS A 138 1.33 0.74 -10.84
N ASP A 139 2.32 0.63 -11.72
CA ASP A 139 3.72 0.76 -11.33
C ASP A 139 4.09 2.22 -11.06
N VAL A 140 4.86 2.42 -9.98
CA VAL A 140 5.45 3.69 -9.59
C VAL A 140 6.97 3.58 -9.70
N TYR A 141 7.55 4.48 -10.47
CA TYR A 141 8.98 4.55 -10.74
C TYR A 141 9.60 5.79 -10.09
N VAL A 142 10.87 5.65 -9.71
CA VAL A 142 11.73 6.75 -9.24
C VAL A 142 12.92 6.90 -10.18
N CYS A 143 13.36 8.14 -10.37
CA CYS A 143 14.54 8.50 -11.14
C CYS A 143 15.71 8.78 -10.20
N LEU A 144 16.77 7.98 -10.30
CA LEU A 144 17.98 8.09 -9.47
C LEU A 144 19.20 8.29 -10.36
N GLU A 145 20.17 9.07 -9.90
CA GLU A 145 21.39 9.32 -10.67
C GLU A 145 22.08 7.99 -11.03
N THR A 146 22.57 7.86 -12.26
CA THR A 146 23.13 6.61 -12.81
C THR A 146 24.27 6.03 -11.93
N ASN A 147 25.04 6.89 -11.25
CA ASN A 147 26.13 6.49 -10.36
C ASN A 147 25.64 5.88 -9.02
N VAL A 148 24.40 6.16 -8.66
CA VAL A 148 23.76 5.81 -7.38
C VAL A 148 22.94 4.56 -7.57
N SER A 149 22.30 4.43 -8.73
CA SER A 149 21.68 3.21 -9.24
C SER A 149 22.61 1.99 -9.07
N MET A 150 23.90 2.13 -9.38
CA MET A 150 24.89 1.05 -9.19
C MET A 150 25.15 0.64 -7.72
N ARG A 151 24.85 1.49 -6.74
CA ARG A 151 24.97 1.19 -5.30
C ARG A 151 23.71 0.51 -4.74
N LEU A 152 22.59 0.58 -5.44
CA LEU A 152 21.39 -0.11 -5.04
C LEU A 152 21.59 -1.60 -5.31
N LYS A 153 21.61 -2.42 -4.25
CA LYS A 153 21.59 -3.89 -4.42
C LYS A 153 20.42 -4.24 -5.34
N LEU A 154 20.71 -5.01 -6.38
CA LEU A 154 19.70 -5.46 -7.35
C LEU A 154 18.47 -5.98 -6.59
N PRO A 155 17.27 -5.43 -6.84
CA PRO A 155 16.09 -5.88 -6.13
C PRO A 155 15.89 -7.37 -6.44
N LEU A 156 15.60 -8.13 -5.40
CA LEU A 156 15.17 -9.52 -5.57
C LEU A 156 13.94 -9.53 -6.47
N ILE A 157 13.99 -10.31 -7.55
CA ILE A 157 12.89 -10.45 -8.51
C ILE A 157 11.63 -10.87 -7.75
N LYS A 158 10.64 -9.98 -7.67
CA LYS A 158 9.32 -10.33 -7.16
C LYS A 158 8.61 -11.13 -8.24
N ARG A 159 8.27 -12.37 -7.91
CA ARG A 159 7.42 -13.20 -8.77
C ARG A 159 5.95 -12.90 -8.45
N PRO A 160 5.04 -12.94 -9.44
CA PRO A 160 3.61 -12.84 -9.22
C PRO A 160 3.12 -13.82 -8.13
N PRO A 161 2.02 -13.50 -7.42
CA PRO A 161 1.14 -12.34 -7.64
C PRO A 161 1.66 -11.07 -6.95
N PHE A 162 1.55 -9.93 -7.64
CA PHE A 162 1.94 -8.62 -7.10
C PHE A 162 0.86 -8.01 -6.20
N GLU A 163 -0.35 -8.54 -6.28
CA GLU A 163 -1.49 -8.17 -5.46
C GLU A 163 -1.87 -9.30 -4.52
N ARG A 164 -2.46 -8.94 -3.38
CA ARG A 164 -3.08 -9.92 -2.50
C ARG A 164 -4.39 -10.35 -3.12
N ASP A 165 -4.64 -11.66 -3.15
CA ASP A 165 -5.93 -12.19 -3.55
C ASP A 165 -7.01 -11.59 -2.63
N PRO A 166 -7.98 -10.84 -3.16
CA PRO A 166 -9.07 -10.28 -2.37
C PRO A 166 -9.95 -11.36 -1.72
N PHE A 167 -9.80 -12.63 -2.10
CA PHE A 167 -10.55 -13.79 -1.62
C PHE A 167 -9.70 -14.83 -0.89
N ALA A 168 -8.47 -14.50 -0.43
CA ALA A 168 -7.72 -15.36 0.48
C ALA A 168 -8.38 -15.39 1.88
N VAL A 169 -9.57 -15.97 1.93
CA VAL A 169 -10.30 -16.34 3.13
C VAL A 169 -9.65 -17.61 3.66
N ILE A 170 -9.30 -17.58 4.94
CA ILE A 170 -8.75 -18.70 5.70
C ILE A 170 -9.70 -19.90 5.52
N ASN A 171 -9.14 -21.04 5.09
CA ASN A 171 -9.85 -22.30 4.92
C ASN A 171 -10.78 -22.61 6.09
N GLY A 172 -12.06 -22.79 5.75
CA GLY A 172 -13.12 -23.26 6.63
C GLY A 172 -14.43 -23.39 5.87
N THR A 173 -14.42 -24.26 4.84
CA THR A 173 -15.57 -24.93 4.18
C THR A 173 -16.77 -24.10 3.71
N GLU A 174 -17.05 -24.29 2.41
CA GLU A 174 -18.32 -24.13 1.67
C GLU A 174 -18.59 -22.79 0.94
N ASN A 175 -18.45 -22.88 -0.40
CA ASN A 175 -19.24 -22.26 -1.46
C ASN A 175 -19.60 -20.76 -1.31
N MET A 176 -18.72 -19.89 -1.80
CA MET A 176 -19.08 -18.51 -2.15
C MET A 176 -19.93 -18.49 -3.43
N GLU A 177 -21.26 -18.51 -3.27
CA GLU A 177 -22.17 -17.81 -4.17
C GLU A 177 -22.46 -16.44 -3.55
N ALA A 178 -22.27 -15.38 -4.34
CA ALA A 178 -22.68 -14.04 -3.97
C ALA A 178 -24.21 -14.02 -3.77
N GLY A 179 -24.63 -13.98 -2.51
CA GLY A 179 -26.04 -13.94 -2.14
C GLY A 179 -26.17 -13.46 -0.69
N PHE A 180 -27.31 -12.87 -0.39
CA PHE A 180 -27.77 -12.70 0.99
C PHE A 180 -27.90 -14.11 1.60
N VAL A 181 -26.84 -14.61 2.24
CA VAL A 181 -26.86 -15.93 2.89
C VAL A 181 -27.50 -15.78 4.26
N ASN A 182 -28.81 -16.06 4.34
CA ASN A 182 -29.49 -16.35 5.60
C ASN A 182 -29.13 -17.78 6.03
N GLU A 183 -27.90 -18.02 6.47
CA GLU A 183 -27.52 -19.30 7.06
C GLU A 183 -28.03 -19.37 8.50
N THR A 184 -29.21 -19.96 8.66
CA THR A 184 -29.70 -20.39 9.96
C THR A 184 -29.08 -21.75 10.29
N SER A 185 -27.91 -21.76 10.92
CA SER A 185 -27.38 -22.97 11.53
C SER A 185 -28.25 -23.34 12.74
N GLN A 186 -29.24 -24.20 12.53
CA GLN A 186 -30.16 -24.67 13.58
C GLN A 186 -29.44 -25.67 14.49
N LEU A 187 -29.01 -25.23 15.68
CA LEU A 187 -28.76 -26.14 16.79
C LEU A 187 -30.04 -26.26 17.62
N ASN A 188 -30.82 -27.30 17.37
CA ASN A 188 -31.97 -27.64 18.21
C ASN A 188 -31.47 -28.18 19.55
N LYS A 189 -31.74 -27.44 20.64
CA LYS A 189 -31.71 -27.97 22.01
C LYS A 189 -33.12 -27.96 22.55
N SER A 190 -33.70 -29.15 22.70
CA SER A 190 -34.87 -29.40 23.53
C SER A 190 -34.41 -29.58 24.97
N GLU A 191 -34.92 -28.75 25.87
CA GLU A 191 -34.88 -28.96 27.32
C GLU A 191 -36.30 -29.23 27.82
#